data_AF-A0A6C0LB27-F1
#
_entry.id   AF-A0A6C0LB27-F1
#
_cell.length_a   1.000
_cell.length_b   1.000
_cell.length_c   1.000
_cell.angle_alpha   90.00
_cell.angle_beta   90.00
_cell.angle_gamma   90.00
#
_symmetry.space_group_name_H-M   'P 1'
#
loop_
_entity.id
_entity.type
_entity.pdbx_description
1 polymer ?
#
loop_
_entity_poly.entity_id
_entity_poly.type
_entity_poly.pdbx_seq_one_letter_code
_entity_poly.pdbx_strand_id
1 'polypeptide(L)'
;MSQLVSSKSGTLDINKYITGFPSVVGGGSQEDINLIEIYFINRGIPNENVIDVSVKNSLETFIDNYYKKSRVEKYKSYTHKERIYTYELSNDNQFVSSKIKKHMDILDNIFVICSKNNKQPNYTFPCTNEIDSVSEYIIKEYKISNRISLIMRSDVGDSGDGGEEIKTLYIEYRHSNNVDIDKINETINKIIRKILYQASHT
;
A
#
# COMPACT_ATOMS: atom_id res chain seq x y z
N MET A 1 9.40 -4.92 42.32
CA MET A 1 9.68 -3.81 41.39
C MET A 1 10.36 -4.39 40.15
N SER A 2 9.59 -4.80 39.16
CA SER A 2 10.09 -5.19 37.84
C SER A 2 9.83 -4.02 36.90
N GLN A 3 10.91 -3.39 36.43
CA GLN A 3 10.83 -2.32 35.45
C GLN A 3 10.11 -2.82 34.21
N LEU A 4 8.99 -2.18 33.86
CA LEU A 4 8.43 -2.27 32.52
C LEU A 4 9.49 -1.67 31.58
N VAL A 5 10.10 -2.53 30.77
CA VAL A 5 10.87 -2.10 29.61
C VAL A 5 9.85 -1.51 28.64
N SER A 6 9.76 -0.18 28.63
CA SER A 6 9.04 0.60 27.61
C SER A 6 9.62 0.23 26.24
N SER A 7 8.92 -0.64 25.49
CA SER A 7 9.26 -0.94 24.10
C SER A 7 9.17 0.33 23.28
N LYS A 8 10.32 0.85 22.82
CA LYS A 8 10.35 1.88 21.77
C LYS A 8 9.51 1.37 20.59
N SER A 9 8.53 2.16 20.17
CA SER A 9 7.72 1.91 18.96
C SER A 9 8.62 1.36 17.83
N GLY A 10 8.28 0.15 17.36
CA GLY A 10 9.09 -0.62 16.44
C GLY A 10 9.44 0.19 15.19
N THR A 11 10.74 0.38 14.96
CA THR A 11 11.23 0.99 13.71
C THR A 11 11.18 -0.08 12.63
N LEU A 12 10.49 0.20 11.53
CA LEU A 12 10.41 -0.69 10.38
C LEU A 12 11.80 -0.75 9.73
N ASP A 13 12.36 -1.95 9.58
CA ASP A 13 13.56 -2.14 8.77
C ASP A 13 13.18 -2.73 7.41
N ILE A 14 13.23 -1.88 6.37
CA ILE A 14 12.94 -2.26 5.00
C ILE A 14 13.93 -3.31 4.47
N ASN A 15 15.18 -3.32 4.96
CA ASN A 15 16.18 -4.30 4.52
C ASN A 15 15.71 -5.73 4.80
N LYS A 16 15.08 -5.98 5.94
CA LYS A 16 14.51 -7.29 6.30
C LYS A 16 13.64 -7.87 5.17
N TYR A 17 12.87 -7.02 4.49
CA TYR A 17 11.95 -7.44 3.43
C TYR A 17 12.62 -7.63 2.07
N ILE A 18 13.77 -7.00 1.85
CA ILE A 18 14.52 -7.12 0.60
C ILE A 18 15.51 -8.28 0.68
N THR A 19 16.14 -8.50 1.83
CA THR A 19 17.27 -9.44 1.99
C THR A 19 17.02 -10.59 2.97
N GLY A 20 15.97 -10.56 3.81
CA GLY A 20 15.90 -11.34 5.06
C GLY A 20 15.08 -12.63 5.14
N PHE A 21 14.47 -13.15 4.06
CA PHE A 21 13.61 -14.36 4.12
C PHE A 21 14.10 -15.49 3.21
N PRO A 22 14.53 -16.65 3.74
CA PRO A 22 14.85 -17.80 2.91
C PRO A 22 13.61 -18.25 2.11
N SER A 23 13.79 -18.54 0.83
CA SER A 23 12.73 -18.96 -0.09
C SER A 23 12.11 -20.28 0.40
N VAL A 24 10.92 -20.22 1.00
CA VAL A 24 10.16 -21.40 1.42
C VAL A 24 9.16 -21.71 0.31
N VAL A 25 9.44 -22.77 -0.44
CA VAL A 25 8.62 -23.37 -1.52
C VAL A 25 8.73 -22.70 -2.90
N GLY A 26 9.47 -23.36 -3.80
CA GLY A 26 9.21 -23.33 -5.25
C GLY A 26 9.70 -22.12 -6.05
N GLY A 27 11.00 -22.08 -6.36
CA GLY A 27 11.48 -21.60 -7.67
C GLY A 27 11.42 -20.10 -8.01
N GLY A 28 11.23 -19.19 -7.05
CA GLY A 28 11.46 -17.76 -7.25
C GLY A 28 12.60 -17.27 -6.35
N SER A 29 13.65 -16.70 -6.94
CA SER A 29 14.66 -16.01 -6.14
C SER A 29 14.02 -14.80 -5.46
N GLN A 30 14.47 -14.55 -4.23
CA GLN A 30 14.07 -13.43 -3.37
C GLN A 30 14.38 -12.05 -3.98
N GLU A 31 15.18 -12.06 -5.06
CA GLU A 31 15.70 -10.94 -5.86
C GLU A 31 14.63 -10.16 -6.63
N ASP A 32 13.34 -10.39 -6.35
CA ASP A 32 12.24 -9.91 -7.16
C ASP A 32 11.22 -9.07 -6.37
N ILE A 33 11.53 -8.59 -5.17
CA ILE A 33 10.68 -7.57 -4.52
C ILE A 33 11.06 -6.19 -5.06
N ASN A 34 10.13 -5.54 -5.74
CA ASN A 34 10.31 -4.16 -6.20
C ASN A 34 9.20 -3.21 -5.73
N LEU A 35 8.24 -3.72 -4.95
CA LEU A 35 7.15 -2.95 -4.37
C LEU A 35 6.94 -3.36 -2.91
N ILE A 36 6.96 -2.39 -2.01
CA ILE A 36 6.58 -2.55 -0.61
C ILE A 36 5.48 -1.54 -0.30
N GLU A 37 4.35 -2.03 0.22
CA GLU A 37 3.22 -1.23 0.66
C GLU A 37 3.08 -1.34 2.17
N ILE A 38 2.95 -0.22 2.86
CA ILE A 38 2.85 -0.15 4.32
C ILE A 38 1.55 0.54 4.69
N TYR A 39 0.58 -0.23 5.16
CA TYR A 39 -0.74 0.20 5.59
C TYR A 39 -0.77 0.49 7.09
N PHE A 40 -1.63 1.41 7.51
CA PHE A 40 -1.86 1.72 8.91
C PHE A 40 -3.09 0.96 9.42
N ILE A 41 -2.93 0.16 10.47
CA ILE A 41 -3.98 -0.70 11.01
C ILE A 41 -4.90 0.12 11.91
N ASN A 42 -6.21 0.06 11.62
CA ASN A 42 -7.26 0.59 12.47
C ASN A 42 -7.69 -0.48 13.49
N ARG A 43 -7.26 -0.34 14.74
CA ARG A 43 -7.56 -1.32 15.81
C ARG A 43 -8.98 -1.23 16.37
N GLY A 44 -9.91 -0.58 15.67
CA GLY A 44 -11.28 -0.34 16.14
C GLY A 44 -12.17 -1.58 16.17
N ILE A 45 -11.86 -2.63 15.39
CA ILE A 45 -12.74 -3.81 15.25
C ILE A 45 -11.99 -5.07 15.65
N PRO A 46 -12.36 -5.72 16.78
CA PRO A 46 -11.76 -6.96 17.23
C PRO A 46 -12.37 -8.12 16.43
N ASN A 47 -11.89 -8.33 15.21
CA ASN A 47 -12.20 -9.55 14.47
C ASN A 47 -10.89 -10.25 14.12
N GLU A 48 -10.70 -11.45 14.66
CA GLU A 48 -9.39 -12.15 14.67
C GLU A 48 -8.83 -12.45 13.27
N ASN A 49 -9.68 -12.40 12.24
CA ASN A 49 -9.33 -12.72 10.85
C ASN A 49 -9.37 -11.51 9.89
N VAL A 50 -9.53 -10.29 10.40
CA VAL A 50 -9.63 -9.08 9.57
C VAL A 50 -8.56 -8.08 9.96
N ILE A 51 -7.78 -7.65 8.96
CA ILE A 51 -6.88 -6.51 9.10
C ILE A 51 -7.61 -5.30 8.55
N ASP A 52 -8.18 -4.48 9.44
CA ASP A 52 -8.79 -3.21 9.05
C ASP A 52 -7.69 -2.16 8.82
N VAL A 53 -7.66 -1.59 7.61
CA VAL A 53 -6.72 -0.53 7.19
C VAL A 53 -7.47 0.75 6.80
N SER A 54 -8.76 0.83 7.13
CA SER A 54 -9.57 2.02 6.89
C SER A 54 -9.10 3.20 7.73
N VAL A 55 -9.22 4.42 7.20
CA VAL A 55 -8.82 5.65 7.89
C VAL A 55 -9.96 6.65 8.01
N LYS A 56 -9.99 7.37 9.13
CA LYS A 56 -10.94 8.47 9.38
C LYS A 56 -10.64 9.66 8.47
N ASN A 57 -11.69 10.43 8.14
CA ASN A 57 -11.60 11.68 7.35
C ASN A 57 -10.67 12.75 7.99
N SER A 58 -10.53 12.75 9.32
CA SER A 58 -9.62 13.65 10.03
C SER A 58 -8.15 13.43 9.63
N LEU A 59 -7.75 12.18 9.39
CA LEU A 59 -6.40 11.86 8.95
C LEU A 59 -6.16 12.33 7.52
N GLU A 60 -7.13 12.21 6.63
CA GLU A 60 -7.05 12.76 5.27
C GLU A 60 -6.80 14.26 5.27
N THR A 61 -7.55 15.01 6.09
CA THR A 61 -7.38 16.47 6.20
C THR A 61 -5.98 16.83 6.69
N PHE A 62 -5.46 16.08 7.66
CA PHE A 62 -4.08 16.25 8.12
C PHE A 62 -3.06 16.00 7.00
N ILE A 63 -3.22 14.93 6.21
CA ILE A 63 -2.32 14.63 5.09
C ILE A 63 -2.39 15.73 4.02
N ASP A 64 -3.58 16.19 3.66
CA ASP A 64 -3.79 17.28 2.71
C ASP A 64 -3.11 18.59 3.13
N ASN A 65 -3.09 18.88 4.43
CA ASN A 65 -2.44 20.07 4.97
C ASN A 65 -0.92 19.92 5.09
N TYR A 66 -0.43 18.72 5.36
CA TYR A 66 1.00 18.50 5.65
C TYR A 66 1.82 18.16 4.41
N TYR A 67 1.25 17.39 3.47
CA TYR A 67 1.95 16.93 2.28
C TYR A 67 1.38 17.59 1.03
N LYS A 68 2.27 18.04 0.14
CA LYS A 68 1.85 18.60 -1.15
C LYS A 68 1.31 17.48 -2.04
N LYS A 69 0.01 17.54 -2.31
CA LYS A 69 -0.69 16.69 -3.27
C LYS A 69 -0.05 16.80 -4.65
N SER A 70 0.31 15.67 -5.25
CA SER A 70 0.94 15.60 -6.57
C SER A 70 -0.04 15.19 -7.66
N ARG A 71 -0.99 14.31 -7.36
CA ARG A 71 -1.95 13.78 -8.33
C ARG A 71 -3.25 13.36 -7.64
N VAL A 72 -4.37 13.54 -8.33
CA VAL A 72 -5.67 12.93 -7.97
C VAL A 72 -6.22 12.31 -9.23
N GLU A 73 -6.55 11.02 -9.17
CA GLU A 73 -6.97 10.30 -10.36
C GLU A 73 -7.99 9.22 -10.03
N LYS A 74 -8.99 9.03 -10.91
CA LYS A 74 -10.02 8.00 -10.77
C LYS A 74 -9.67 6.82 -11.66
N TYR A 75 -9.69 5.63 -11.09
CA TYR A 75 -9.36 4.40 -11.80
C TYR A 75 -10.51 3.40 -11.77
N LYS A 76 -10.54 2.55 -12.80
CA LYS A 76 -11.29 1.29 -12.80
C LYS A 76 -10.34 0.15 -13.13
N SER A 77 -10.29 -0.86 -12.28
CA SER A 77 -9.40 -2.00 -12.44
C SER A 77 -10.15 -3.32 -12.52
N TYR A 78 -9.62 -4.23 -13.34
CA TYR A 78 -10.10 -5.60 -13.52
C TYR A 78 -8.95 -6.55 -13.17
N THR A 79 -9.19 -7.46 -12.24
CA THR A 79 -8.20 -8.46 -11.81
C THR A 79 -8.51 -9.81 -12.42
N HIS A 80 -7.51 -10.46 -12.99
CA HIS A 80 -7.56 -11.85 -13.41
C HIS A 80 -6.23 -12.53 -13.07
N LYS A 81 -6.27 -13.46 -12.11
CA LYS A 81 -5.13 -14.07 -11.44
C LYS A 81 -4.20 -13.00 -10.88
N GLU A 82 -2.95 -12.99 -11.31
CA GLU A 82 -1.94 -12.02 -10.87
C GLU A 82 -1.94 -10.75 -11.73
N ARG A 83 -2.78 -10.66 -12.77
CA ARG A 83 -2.83 -9.51 -13.69
C ARG A 83 -3.91 -8.53 -13.29
N ILE A 84 -3.59 -7.25 -13.40
CA ILE A 84 -4.48 -6.13 -13.13
C ILE A 84 -4.48 -5.26 -14.39
N TYR A 85 -5.63 -5.15 -15.02
CA TYR A 85 -5.89 -4.19 -16.08
C TYR A 85 -6.48 -2.93 -15.47
N THR A 86 -5.88 -1.77 -15.69
CA THR A 86 -6.33 -0.51 -15.10
C THR A 86 -6.62 0.53 -16.18
N TYR A 87 -7.81 1.12 -16.09
CA TYR A 87 -8.22 2.32 -16.82
C TYR A 87 -8.08 3.54 -15.91
N GLU A 88 -7.45 4.57 -16.43
CA GLU A 88 -7.44 5.92 -15.88
C GLU A 88 -8.60 6.72 -16.49
N LEU A 89 -9.60 7.04 -15.68
CA LEU A 89 -10.88 7.56 -16.19
C LEU A 89 -10.83 9.03 -16.59
N SER A 90 -9.78 9.78 -16.21
CA SER A 90 -9.64 11.19 -16.60
C SER A 90 -9.11 11.40 -18.02
N ASN A 91 -8.41 10.42 -18.59
CA ASN A 91 -7.65 10.60 -19.84
C ASN A 91 -7.57 9.35 -20.73
N ASP A 92 -8.46 8.37 -20.50
CA ASP A 92 -8.55 7.11 -21.24
C ASP A 92 -7.26 6.27 -21.30
N ASN A 93 -6.27 6.61 -20.46
CA ASN A 93 -5.01 5.87 -20.39
C ASN A 93 -5.24 4.48 -19.80
N GLN A 94 -4.54 3.50 -20.37
CA GLN A 94 -4.74 2.08 -20.08
C GLN A 94 -3.40 1.41 -19.87
N PHE A 95 -3.29 0.63 -18.81
CA PHE A 95 -2.10 -0.17 -18.56
C PHE A 95 -2.43 -1.49 -17.90
N VAL A 96 -1.59 -2.49 -18.18
CA VAL A 96 -1.61 -3.78 -17.51
C VAL A 96 -0.40 -3.89 -16.60
N SER A 97 -0.63 -4.44 -15.42
CA SER A 97 0.42 -4.82 -14.50
C SER A 97 0.20 -6.25 -14.00
N SER A 98 1.27 -6.92 -13.59
CA SER A 98 1.19 -8.14 -12.79
C SER A 98 1.71 -7.85 -11.39
N LYS A 99 0.92 -8.19 -10.37
CA LYS A 99 1.29 -8.00 -8.96
C LYS A 99 1.29 -9.35 -8.25
N ILE A 100 2.47 -9.88 -8.01
CA ILE A 100 2.68 -11.17 -7.34
C ILE A 100 3.09 -10.88 -5.90
N LYS A 101 2.20 -11.17 -4.95
CA LYS A 101 2.48 -11.04 -3.51
C LYS A 101 3.54 -12.09 -3.12
N LYS A 102 4.59 -11.65 -2.43
CA LYS A 102 5.71 -12.50 -2.00
C LYS A 102 5.76 -12.69 -0.49
N HIS A 103 5.46 -11.63 0.27
CA HIS A 103 5.52 -11.65 1.72
C HIS A 103 4.53 -10.67 2.33
N MET A 104 4.06 -10.98 3.55
CA MET A 104 3.21 -10.12 4.36
C MET A 104 3.70 -10.16 5.81
N ASP A 105 3.69 -9.02 6.48
CA ASP A 105 4.12 -8.90 7.88
C ASP A 105 3.22 -7.92 8.62
N ILE A 106 3.02 -8.15 9.92
CA ILE A 106 2.27 -7.26 10.81
C ILE A 106 3.21 -6.82 11.92
N LEU A 107 3.43 -5.52 12.03
CA LEU A 107 4.27 -4.91 13.05
C LEU A 107 3.45 -3.87 13.80
N ASP A 108 3.00 -4.21 15.01
CA ASP A 108 2.19 -3.34 15.85
C ASP A 108 0.96 -2.74 15.12
N ASN A 109 1.08 -1.48 14.67
CA ASN A 109 0.02 -0.68 14.05
C ASN A 109 0.18 -0.55 12.54
N ILE A 110 1.09 -1.32 11.93
CA ILE A 110 1.28 -1.33 10.48
C ILE A 110 1.20 -2.74 9.91
N PHE A 111 0.69 -2.82 8.69
CA PHE A 111 0.63 -4.03 7.88
C PHE A 111 1.46 -3.82 6.62
N VAL A 112 2.39 -4.74 6.35
CA VAL A 112 3.37 -4.63 5.26
C VAL A 112 3.05 -5.70 4.22
N ILE A 113 2.96 -5.30 2.95
CA ILE A 113 2.85 -6.21 1.80
C ILE A 113 4.06 -5.99 0.91
N CYS A 114 4.77 -7.08 0.60
CA CYS A 114 5.88 -7.09 -0.35
C CYS A 114 5.49 -7.84 -1.61
N SER A 115 5.69 -7.23 -2.77
CA SER A 115 5.28 -7.80 -4.06
C SER A 115 6.35 -7.61 -5.14
N LYS A 116 6.32 -8.50 -6.14
CA LYS A 116 6.82 -8.17 -7.46
C LYS A 116 5.72 -7.48 -8.26
N ASN A 117 5.96 -6.27 -8.70
CA ASN A 117 5.08 -5.53 -9.58
C ASN A 117 5.76 -5.27 -10.94
N ASN A 118 5.16 -5.72 -12.03
CA ASN A 118 5.69 -5.53 -13.38
C ASN A 118 4.65 -4.88 -14.26
N LYS A 119 5.05 -3.87 -15.04
CA LYS A 119 4.23 -3.38 -16.15
C LYS A 119 4.28 -4.42 -17.28
N GLN A 120 3.13 -4.74 -17.85
CA GLN A 120 3.00 -5.65 -18.98
C GLN A 120 2.41 -4.91 -20.20
N PRO A 121 2.64 -5.39 -21.42
CA PRO A 121 1.93 -4.89 -22.60
C PRO A 121 0.41 -5.09 -22.46
N ASN A 122 -0.38 -4.15 -22.96
CA ASN A 122 -1.83 -4.15 -22.72
C ASN A 122 -2.55 -5.39 -23.27
N TYR A 123 -2.07 -5.95 -24.39
CA TYR A 123 -2.65 -7.15 -25.02
C TYR A 123 -2.45 -8.44 -24.21
N THR A 124 -1.67 -8.41 -23.13
CA THR A 124 -1.42 -9.59 -22.28
C THR A 124 -2.56 -9.89 -21.31
N PHE A 125 -3.48 -8.95 -21.12
CA PHE A 125 -4.69 -9.21 -20.35
C PHE A 125 -5.69 -10.00 -21.21
N PRO A 126 -6.21 -11.13 -20.72
CA PRO A 126 -7.07 -11.99 -21.52
C PRO A 126 -8.42 -11.34 -21.78
N CYS A 127 -8.95 -11.56 -22.99
CA CYS A 127 -10.36 -11.34 -23.27
C CYS A 127 -11.16 -12.49 -22.64
N THR A 128 -11.58 -12.33 -21.39
CA THR A 128 -12.28 -13.36 -20.61
C THR A 128 -13.40 -12.74 -19.78
N ASN A 129 -14.44 -13.54 -19.53
CA ASN A 129 -15.48 -13.21 -18.56
C ASN A 129 -15.13 -13.70 -17.14
N GLU A 130 -14.04 -14.46 -16.99
CA GLU A 130 -13.54 -14.96 -15.71
C GLU A 130 -12.77 -13.86 -14.97
N ILE A 131 -13.47 -12.79 -14.56
CA ILE A 131 -12.87 -11.70 -13.79
C ILE A 131 -12.96 -12.02 -12.30
N ASP A 132 -11.83 -11.98 -11.61
CA ASP A 132 -11.76 -12.26 -10.17
C ASP A 132 -12.31 -11.08 -9.35
N SER A 133 -12.02 -9.85 -9.78
CA SER A 133 -12.54 -8.65 -9.13
C SER A 133 -12.60 -7.45 -10.06
N VAL A 134 -13.57 -6.58 -9.81
CA VAL A 134 -13.65 -5.24 -10.41
C VAL A 134 -13.61 -4.22 -9.27
N SER A 135 -12.90 -3.12 -9.46
CA SER A 135 -12.83 -2.06 -8.45
C SER A 135 -12.79 -0.70 -9.10
N GLU A 136 -13.61 0.23 -8.62
CA GLU A 136 -13.50 1.66 -8.90
C GLU A 136 -12.98 2.39 -7.67
N TYR A 137 -11.94 3.19 -7.86
CA TYR A 137 -11.29 3.89 -6.75
C TYR A 137 -10.64 5.19 -7.19
N ILE A 138 -10.47 6.10 -6.25
CA ILE A 138 -9.74 7.36 -6.41
C ILE A 138 -8.41 7.24 -5.67
N ILE A 139 -7.31 7.62 -6.34
CA ILE A 139 -6.00 7.74 -5.70
C ILE A 139 -5.64 9.22 -5.60
N LYS A 140 -5.39 9.68 -4.38
CA LYS A 140 -4.65 10.91 -4.12
C LYS A 140 -3.21 10.54 -3.77
N GLU A 141 -2.27 10.93 -4.63
CA GLU A 141 -0.84 10.71 -4.43
C GLU A 141 -0.21 11.96 -3.81
N TYR A 142 0.61 11.73 -2.79
CA TYR A 142 1.50 12.72 -2.19
C TYR A 142 2.94 12.22 -2.37
N LYS A 143 3.56 12.63 -3.47
CA LYS A 143 4.92 12.21 -3.83
C LYS A 143 5.95 12.73 -2.82
N ILE A 144 6.60 11.84 -2.09
CA ILE A 144 7.68 12.18 -1.13
C ILE A 144 9.03 12.20 -1.84
N SER A 145 9.26 11.21 -2.71
CA SER A 145 10.44 11.13 -3.57
C SER A 145 10.10 10.38 -4.86
N ASN A 146 11.08 10.11 -5.72
CA ASN A 146 10.84 9.27 -6.92
C ASN A 146 10.52 7.81 -6.59
N ARG A 147 10.79 7.36 -5.36
CA ARG A 147 10.60 5.97 -4.92
C ARG A 147 9.57 5.81 -3.83
N ILE A 148 9.19 6.88 -3.15
CA ILE A 148 8.27 6.85 -2.01
C ILE A 148 7.11 7.78 -2.32
N SER A 149 5.91 7.23 -2.30
CA SER A 149 4.67 7.99 -2.37
C SER A 149 3.82 7.64 -1.15
N LEU A 150 3.16 8.64 -0.57
CA LEU A 150 2.05 8.39 0.34
C LEU A 150 0.77 8.38 -0.48
N ILE A 151 -0.04 7.35 -0.32
CA ILE A 151 -1.23 7.12 -1.13
C ILE A 151 -2.47 7.12 -0.25
N MET A 152 -3.40 8.02 -0.53
CA MET A 152 -4.77 7.93 -0.03
C MET A 152 -5.63 7.31 -1.14
N ARG A 153 -6.14 6.12 -0.89
CA ARG A 153 -7.05 5.40 -1.77
C ARG A 153 -8.47 5.46 -1.22
N SER A 154 -9.40 5.89 -2.04
CA SER A 154 -10.84 5.84 -1.75
C SER A 154 -11.49 4.81 -2.66
N ASP A 155 -12.00 3.73 -2.10
CA ASP A 155 -12.78 2.73 -2.85
C ASP A 155 -14.25 3.13 -2.86
N VAL A 156 -14.86 3.11 -4.05
CA VAL A 156 -16.29 3.39 -4.23
C VAL A 156 -17.01 2.04 -4.18
N GLY A 157 -17.81 1.82 -3.14
CA GLY A 157 -18.59 0.59 -3.01
C GLY A 157 -19.72 0.52 -4.04
N ASP A 158 -20.04 -0.69 -4.50
CA ASP A 158 -21.10 -0.98 -5.49
C ASP A 158 -22.52 -0.98 -4.86
N SER A 159 -22.67 -0.37 -3.68
CA SER A 159 -23.95 -0.26 -2.99
C SER A 159 -24.71 0.93 -3.54
N GLY A 160 -25.74 0.67 -4.35
CA GLY A 160 -26.61 1.69 -4.95
C GLY A 160 -27.04 2.76 -3.94
N ASP A 161 -27.09 4.01 -4.43
CA ASP A 161 -27.44 5.24 -3.69
C ASP A 161 -26.99 5.28 -2.23
N GLY A 162 -25.70 5.60 -2.02
CA GLY A 162 -25.19 6.04 -0.71
C GLY A 162 -24.15 5.15 -0.05
N GLY A 163 -23.51 4.22 -0.77
CA GLY A 163 -22.40 3.42 -0.23
C GLY A 163 -21.30 4.26 0.42
N GLU A 164 -20.88 3.87 1.63
CA GLU A 164 -19.80 4.56 2.35
C GLU A 164 -18.47 4.43 1.58
N GLU A 165 -17.82 5.57 1.36
CA GLU A 165 -16.48 5.64 0.77
C GLU A 165 -15.46 5.10 1.79
N ILE A 166 -14.85 3.96 1.48
CA ILE A 166 -13.80 3.39 2.34
C ILE A 166 -12.47 4.01 1.92
N LYS A 167 -11.84 4.73 2.85
CA LYS A 167 -10.53 5.35 2.65
C LYS A 167 -9.44 4.52 3.28
N THR A 168 -8.34 4.33 2.57
CA THR A 168 -7.15 3.63 3.02
C THR A 168 -5.92 4.51 2.80
N LEU A 169 -5.06 4.63 3.80
CA LEU A 169 -3.78 5.32 3.71
C LEU A 169 -2.64 4.30 3.74
N TYR A 170 -1.71 4.40 2.79
CA TYR A 170 -0.51 3.57 2.80
C TYR A 170 0.69 4.28 2.19
N ILE A 171 1.88 3.85 2.60
CA ILE A 171 3.14 4.24 1.97
C ILE A 171 3.43 3.23 0.87
N GLU A 172 3.69 3.72 -0.34
CA GLU A 172 4.20 2.93 -1.47
C GLU A 172 5.70 3.20 -1.62
N TYR A 173 6.52 2.14 -1.53
CA TYR A 173 7.95 2.18 -1.82
C TYR A 173 8.31 1.30 -3.03
N ARG A 174 8.84 1.94 -4.09
CA ARG A 174 9.35 1.29 -5.30
C ARG A 174 10.85 1.03 -5.18
N HIS A 175 11.20 -0.20 -4.84
CA HIS A 175 12.58 -0.64 -4.64
C HIS A 175 13.32 -0.84 -5.97
N SER A 176 14.62 -0.59 -5.95
CA SER A 176 15.57 -1.12 -6.93
C SER A 176 16.94 -1.20 -6.28
N ASN A 177 17.79 -2.07 -6.81
CA ASN A 177 19.11 -2.37 -6.25
C ASN A 177 20.03 -1.14 -6.06
N ASN A 178 19.89 -0.12 -6.92
CA ASN A 178 20.71 1.10 -6.85
C ASN A 178 20.04 2.17 -5.97
N VAL A 179 19.98 1.94 -4.66
CA VAL A 179 19.38 2.87 -3.70
C VAL A 179 20.13 2.88 -2.37
N ASP A 180 20.20 4.06 -1.76
CA ASP A 180 20.61 4.22 -0.36
C ASP A 180 19.46 3.79 0.54
N ILE A 181 19.54 2.57 1.06
CA ILE A 181 18.46 1.96 1.83
C ILE A 181 18.30 2.56 3.22
N ASP A 182 19.37 3.08 3.81
CA ASP A 182 19.34 3.71 5.13
C ASP A 182 18.52 5.00 5.08
N LYS A 183 18.72 5.81 4.03
CA LYS A 183 17.91 7.00 3.79
C LYS A 183 16.44 6.70 3.52
N ILE A 184 16.15 5.60 2.81
CA ILE A 184 14.77 5.12 2.60
C ILE A 184 14.15 4.72 3.94
N ASN A 185 14.86 3.93 4.75
CA ASN A 185 14.46 3.53 6.09
C ASN A 185 14.14 4.75 6.96
N GLU A 186 15.03 5.74 7.01
CA GLU A 186 14.82 6.96 7.80
C GLU A 186 13.57 7.71 7.33
N THR A 187 13.42 7.88 6.02
CA THR A 187 12.29 8.61 5.43
C THR A 187 10.96 7.93 5.74
N ILE A 188 10.86 6.62 5.52
CA ILE A 188 9.65 5.84 5.77
C ILE A 188 9.30 5.85 7.27
N ASN A 189 10.26 5.62 8.15
CA ASN A 189 10.02 5.64 9.59
C ASN A 189 9.59 7.02 10.11
N LYS A 190 10.12 8.10 9.54
CA LYS A 190 9.67 9.47 9.86
C LYS A 190 8.19 9.67 9.50
N ILE A 191 7.76 9.17 8.35
CA ILE A 191 6.35 9.22 7.92
C ILE A 191 5.47 8.38 8.86
N ILE A 192 5.87 7.12 9.12
CA ILE A 192 5.13 6.20 10.01
C ILE A 192 4.91 6.84 11.38
N ARG A 193 5.98 7.32 12.03
CA ARG A 193 5.89 7.95 13.36
C ARG A 193 4.92 9.14 13.36
N LYS A 194 4.96 9.95 12.30
CA LYS A 194 4.10 11.13 12.19
C LYS A 194 2.62 10.76 12.02
N ILE A 195 2.33 9.78 11.16
CA ILE A 195 0.96 9.32 10.91
C ILE A 195 0.38 8.63 12.14
N LEU A 196 1.14 7.74 12.79
CA LEU A 196 0.69 7.07 14.02
C LEU A 196 0.45 8.05 15.16
N TYR A 197 1.32 9.07 15.30
CA TYR A 197 1.09 10.14 16.27
C TYR A 197 -0.23 10.86 16.00
N GLN A 198 -0.50 11.26 14.76
CA GLN A 198 -1.75 11.92 14.41
C GLN A 198 -2.97 11.02 14.64
N ALA A 199 -2.91 9.77 14.22
CA ALA A 199 -4.01 8.81 14.35
C ALA A 199 -4.40 8.56 15.82
N SER A 200 -3.44 8.61 16.75
CA SER A 200 -3.70 8.46 18.19
C SER A 200 -4.40 9.67 18.84
N HIS A 201 -4.45 10.82 18.17
CA HIS A 201 -5.03 12.07 18.68
C HIS A 201 -6.34 12.47 17.97
N THR A 202 -6.94 11.56 17.19
CA THR A 202 -8.19 11.74 16.42
C THR A 202 -9.16 10.58 16.61
#